data_AF-A0A7W0PYB4-F1
#
_entry.id   AF-A0A7W0PYB4-F1
#
_cell.length_a   1.000
_cell.length_b   1.000
_cell.length_c   1.000
_cell.angle_alpha   90.00
_cell.angle_beta   90.00
_cell.angle_gamma   90.00
#
_symmetry.space_group_name_H-M   'P 1'
#
loop_
_entity.id
_entity.type
_entity.pdbx_description
1 polymer ?
#
loop_
_entity_poly.entity_id
_entity_poly.type
_entity_poly.pdbx_seq_one_letter_code
_entity_poly.pdbx_strand_id
1 'polypeptide(L)'
;MNTPTRRPQESRTLRLEDLEKTGRAPRARYLARMADAKGAERYELVVAGAPAAIERAFADAEFEVAIDPNADQREWEQHLRPAWEEENRARDEFAALENVPALFKKKAPTAPTAARSVFVSLRRLEPDGTRYFITVRNFFVPRFFSFFFPLPPVCSTFGVLTPRSGDQDLFLHLGWPPLGPVRASVRGGTAVDVVTLAVFCTPFTHFGPIHQVFGFTGGICSAFTFGGMDIFG
;
A
#
# COMPACT_ATOMS: atom_id res chain seq x y z
N MET A 1 -32.00 11.22 12.34
CA MET A 1 -31.24 10.63 13.47
C MET A 1 -29.79 11.06 13.31
N ASN A 2 -29.23 11.78 14.27
CA ASN A 2 -27.82 12.17 14.25
C ASN A 2 -26.99 10.97 14.74
N THR A 3 -26.26 10.32 13.84
CA THR A 3 -25.26 9.30 14.23
C THR A 3 -24.21 10.01 15.08
N PRO A 4 -23.92 9.53 16.30
CA PRO A 4 -22.90 10.16 17.14
C PRO A 4 -21.56 10.20 16.41
N THR A 5 -20.95 11.38 16.34
CA THR A 5 -19.64 11.57 15.72
C THR A 5 -18.62 10.82 16.56
N ARG A 6 -18.11 9.71 16.02
CA ARG A 6 -17.09 8.87 16.66
C ARG A 6 -15.82 9.72 16.81
N ARG A 7 -15.18 9.68 17.99
CA ARG A 7 -13.92 10.41 18.21
C ARG A 7 -12.84 9.89 17.24
N PRO A 8 -11.93 10.75 16.75
CA PRO A 8 -10.79 10.30 15.96
C PRO A 8 -10.02 9.22 16.73
N GLN A 9 -9.80 8.08 16.09
CA GLN A 9 -9.10 6.94 16.69
C GLN A 9 -7.62 7.29 16.91
N GLU A 10 -7.04 6.84 18.03
CA GLU A 10 -5.60 6.94 18.26
C GLU A 10 -4.87 6.01 17.30
N SER A 11 -4.15 6.60 16.34
CA SER A 11 -3.20 5.86 15.52
C SER A 11 -1.97 5.50 16.35
N ARG A 12 -1.48 4.27 16.20
CA ARG A 12 -0.19 3.89 16.79
C ARG A 12 0.91 4.22 15.80
N THR A 13 1.85 5.04 16.23
CA THR A 13 3.09 5.32 15.49
C THR A 13 4.17 4.35 15.96
N LEU A 14 4.78 3.66 15.01
CA LEU A 14 5.89 2.71 15.25
C LEU A 14 7.11 3.11 14.41
N ARG A 15 8.29 2.75 14.87
CA ARG A 15 9.55 2.83 14.13
C ARG A 15 10.13 1.44 13.94
N LEU A 16 11.06 1.28 12.99
CA LEU A 16 11.67 -0.03 12.71
C LEU A 16 12.27 -0.71 13.96
N GLU A 17 12.79 0.08 14.89
CA GLU A 17 13.36 -0.38 16.17
C GLU A 17 12.33 -0.92 17.17
N ASP A 18 11.05 -0.54 17.02
CA ASP A 18 9.94 -1.04 17.85
C ASP A 18 9.47 -2.44 17.40
N LEU A 19 9.92 -2.91 16.23
CA LEU A 19 9.51 -4.19 15.66
C LEU A 19 10.45 -5.31 16.10
N GLU A 20 9.88 -6.45 16.48
CA GLU A 20 10.63 -7.67 16.81
C GLU A 20 11.34 -8.20 15.57
N LYS A 21 12.67 -8.21 15.61
CA LYS A 21 13.50 -8.76 14.54
C LYS A 21 13.65 -10.27 14.67
N THR A 22 13.21 -11.00 13.66
CA THR A 22 13.38 -12.45 13.53
C THR A 22 14.17 -12.81 12.26
N GLY A 23 14.93 -13.91 12.31
CA GLY A 23 15.76 -14.38 11.19
C GLY A 23 17.11 -13.66 11.05
N ARG A 24 17.86 -14.03 10.00
CA ARG A 24 19.19 -13.47 9.65
C ARG A 24 19.31 -13.29 8.14
N ALA A 25 20.35 -12.60 7.68
CA ALA A 25 20.63 -12.46 6.26
C ALA A 25 20.63 -13.84 5.55
N PRO A 26 20.08 -13.94 4.32
CA PRO A 26 19.58 -12.85 3.48
C PRO A 26 18.10 -12.48 3.71
N ARG A 27 17.42 -13.06 4.71
CA ARG A 27 15.98 -12.87 4.94
C ARG A 27 15.68 -12.58 6.40
N ALA A 28 15.64 -11.31 6.75
CA ALA A 28 15.14 -10.86 8.06
C ALA A 28 13.64 -10.49 7.96
N ARG A 29 12.96 -10.58 9.09
CA ARG A 29 11.60 -10.10 9.29
C ARG A 29 11.56 -9.20 10.52
N TYR A 30 10.86 -8.10 10.44
CA TYR A 30 10.55 -7.21 11.55
C TYR A 30 9.03 -7.28 11.76
N LEU A 31 8.59 -7.60 12.98
CA LEU A 31 7.22 -7.96 13.31
C LEU A 31 6.67 -7.05 14.40
N ALA A 32 5.41 -6.63 14.28
CA ALA A 32 4.68 -6.00 15.37
C ALA A 32 3.24 -6.49 15.41
N ARG A 33 2.78 -6.92 16.58
CA ARG A 33 1.35 -7.17 16.83
C ARG A 33 0.62 -5.84 16.95
N MET A 34 -0.53 -5.77 16.29
CA MET A 34 -1.34 -4.57 16.18
C MET A 34 -2.71 -4.82 16.79
N ALA A 35 -3.08 -3.98 17.74
CA ALA A 35 -4.43 -3.91 18.29
C ALA A 35 -5.33 -3.10 17.34
N ASP A 36 -6.57 -3.55 17.17
CA ASP A 36 -7.59 -2.78 16.46
C ASP A 36 -8.24 -1.69 17.35
N ALA A 37 -9.20 -0.96 16.80
CA ALA A 37 -9.96 0.08 17.51
C ALA A 37 -10.66 -0.41 18.80
N LYS A 38 -10.84 -1.72 18.96
CA LYS A 38 -11.45 -2.35 20.13
C LYS A 38 -10.41 -2.94 21.09
N GLY A 39 -9.12 -2.77 20.79
CA GLY A 39 -8.01 -3.31 21.56
C GLY A 39 -7.68 -4.77 21.23
N ALA A 40 -8.27 -5.38 20.20
CA ALA A 40 -8.01 -6.78 19.88
C ALA A 40 -6.74 -6.94 19.03
N GLU A 41 -5.76 -7.70 19.53
CA GLU A 41 -4.48 -7.96 18.86
C GLU A 41 -4.59 -9.06 17.78
N ARG A 42 -5.45 -8.83 16.80
CA ARG A 42 -5.73 -9.79 15.72
C ARG A 42 -4.92 -9.55 14.46
N TYR A 43 -3.98 -8.60 14.49
CA TYR A 43 -3.26 -8.16 13.31
C TYR A 43 -1.76 -8.16 13.57
N GLU A 44 -0.98 -8.38 12.52
CA GLU A 44 0.48 -8.33 12.58
C GLU A 44 1.02 -7.56 11.37
N LEU A 45 1.80 -6.53 11.66
CA LEU A 45 2.61 -5.82 10.68
C LEU A 45 3.92 -6.58 10.50
N VAL A 46 4.28 -6.86 9.24
CA VAL A 46 5.49 -7.59 8.87
C VAL A 46 6.26 -6.79 7.83
N VAL A 47 7.51 -6.48 8.12
CA VAL A 47 8.49 -5.94 7.17
C VAL A 47 9.56 -6.99 6.90
N ALA A 48 9.67 -7.49 5.68
CA ALA A 48 10.55 -8.60 5.32
C ALA A 48 11.43 -8.31 4.11
N GLY A 49 12.68 -8.78 4.14
CA GLY A 49 13.66 -8.48 3.09
C GLY A 49 15.10 -8.69 3.53
N ALA A 50 16.04 -8.26 2.69
CA ALA A 50 17.44 -8.22 3.07
C ALA A 50 17.66 -7.11 4.13
N PRO A 51 18.39 -7.36 5.24
CA PRO A 51 18.55 -6.39 6.33
C PRO A 51 18.99 -4.99 5.86
N ALA A 52 20.03 -4.93 5.03
CA ALA A 52 20.54 -3.68 4.47
C ALA A 52 19.51 -2.95 3.57
N ALA A 53 18.61 -3.68 2.91
CA ALA A 53 17.56 -3.09 2.10
C ALA A 53 16.46 -2.48 2.98
N ILE A 54 16.10 -3.17 4.07
CA ILE A 54 15.12 -2.69 5.05
C ILE A 54 15.63 -1.45 5.77
N GLU A 55 16.85 -1.49 6.32
CA GLU A 55 17.45 -0.36 7.04
C GLU A 55 17.56 0.87 6.14
N ARG A 56 18.03 0.69 4.89
CA ARG A 56 18.11 1.79 3.93
C ARG A 56 16.76 2.44 3.62
N ALA A 57 15.68 1.67 3.65
CA ALA A 57 14.35 2.15 3.33
C ALA A 57 13.61 2.75 4.53
N PHE A 58 13.80 2.17 5.72
CA PHE A 58 12.93 2.38 6.88
C PHE A 58 13.66 2.81 8.17
N ALA A 59 14.97 3.10 8.14
CA ALA A 59 15.69 3.54 9.34
C ALA A 59 15.01 4.73 10.04
N ASP A 60 14.54 5.70 9.26
CA ASP A 60 13.91 6.94 9.77
C ASP A 60 12.38 6.97 9.51
N ALA A 61 11.80 5.85 9.10
CA ALA A 61 10.38 5.80 8.74
C ALA A 61 9.49 5.60 9.96
N GLU A 62 8.34 6.27 9.94
CA GLU A 62 7.27 6.10 10.93
C GLU A 62 6.10 5.34 10.29
N PHE A 63 5.71 4.24 10.91
CA PHE A 63 4.56 3.44 10.53
C PHE A 63 3.36 3.88 11.37
N GLU A 64 2.49 4.68 10.77
CA GLU A 64 1.20 5.02 11.35
C GLU A 64 0.17 3.98 10.91
N VAL A 65 -0.35 3.19 11.85
CA VAL A 65 -1.32 2.12 11.54
C VAL A 65 -2.59 2.32 12.35
N ALA A 66 -3.73 2.35 11.66
CA ALA A 66 -5.06 2.37 12.25
C ALA A 66 -5.90 1.23 11.65
N ILE A 67 -6.56 0.46 12.52
CA ILE A 67 -7.41 -0.67 12.12
C ILE A 67 -8.76 -0.49 12.80
N ASP A 68 -9.81 -0.23 12.01
CA ASP A 68 -11.17 -0.14 12.52
C ASP A 68 -12.04 -1.23 11.87
N PRO A 69 -12.34 -2.33 12.59
CA PRO A 69 -13.14 -3.42 12.05
C PRO A 69 -14.61 -3.05 11.89
N ASN A 70 -15.05 -1.93 12.45
CA ASN A 70 -16.42 -1.44 12.35
C ASN A 70 -16.58 -0.30 11.34
N ALA A 71 -15.50 0.10 10.64
CA ALA A 71 -15.56 1.23 9.72
C ALA A 71 -16.67 1.00 8.69
N ASP A 72 -17.67 1.88 8.68
CA ASP A 72 -18.77 1.78 7.75
C ASP A 72 -18.40 2.36 6.37
N GLN A 73 -19.29 2.20 5.39
CA GLN A 73 -19.05 2.72 4.04
C GLN A 73 -18.83 4.24 4.03
N ARG A 74 -19.48 4.99 4.92
CA ARG A 74 -19.40 6.45 4.96
C ARG A 74 -18.06 6.89 5.54
N GLU A 75 -17.57 6.22 6.59
CA GLU A 75 -16.23 6.43 7.14
C GLU A 75 -15.17 6.08 6.07
N TRP A 76 -15.36 4.99 5.34
CA TRP A 76 -14.54 4.61 4.18
C TRP A 76 -14.48 5.70 3.11
N GLU A 77 -15.65 6.17 2.66
CA GLU A 77 -15.75 7.26 1.69
C GLU A 77 -15.09 8.53 2.22
N GLN A 78 -15.24 8.86 3.49
CA GLN A 78 -14.60 10.03 4.09
C GLN A 78 -13.08 9.95 4.08
N HIS A 79 -12.50 8.78 4.37
CA HIS A 79 -11.05 8.58 4.37
C HIS A 79 -10.45 8.55 2.96
N LEU A 80 -11.17 7.98 2.00
CA LEU A 80 -10.69 7.81 0.62
C LEU A 80 -11.06 8.98 -0.29
N ARG A 81 -12.06 9.80 0.06
CA ARG A 81 -12.50 10.94 -0.75
C ARG A 81 -11.35 11.89 -1.11
N PRO A 82 -10.44 12.30 -0.20
CA PRO A 82 -9.32 13.14 -0.57
C PRO A 82 -8.44 12.51 -1.66
N ALA A 83 -8.15 11.21 -1.54
CA ALA A 83 -7.38 10.47 -2.53
C ALA A 83 -8.13 10.36 -3.87
N TRP A 84 -9.45 10.17 -3.86
CA TRP A 84 -10.29 10.17 -5.06
C TRP A 84 -10.40 11.54 -5.73
N GLU A 85 -10.55 12.61 -4.96
CA GLU A 85 -10.59 13.98 -5.47
C GLU A 85 -9.25 14.38 -6.08
N GLU A 86 -8.14 13.99 -5.46
CA GLU A 86 -6.79 14.19 -5.99
C GLU A 86 -6.56 13.38 -7.26
N GLU A 87 -7.04 12.13 -7.31
CA GLU A 87 -7.03 11.32 -8.53
C GLU A 87 -7.82 12.00 -9.66
N ASN A 88 -9.05 12.46 -9.39
CA ASN A 88 -9.90 13.09 -10.39
C ASN A 88 -9.28 14.38 -10.90
N ARG A 89 -8.75 15.22 -10.01
CA ARG A 89 -8.02 16.43 -10.39
C ARG A 89 -6.81 16.11 -11.26
N ALA A 90 -6.01 15.12 -10.86
CA ALA A 90 -4.87 14.68 -11.65
C ALA A 90 -5.31 14.13 -13.02
N ARG A 91 -6.41 13.38 -13.10
CA ARG A 91 -6.98 12.91 -14.38
C ARG A 91 -7.39 14.07 -15.28
N ASP A 92 -8.03 15.10 -14.72
CA ASP A 92 -8.45 16.28 -15.46
C ASP A 92 -7.26 17.11 -15.96
N GLU A 93 -6.24 17.30 -15.10
CA GLU A 93 -4.97 17.92 -15.48
C GLU A 93 -4.25 17.14 -16.60
N PHE A 94 -4.26 15.80 -16.51
CA PHE A 94 -3.72 14.93 -17.56
C PHE A 94 -4.50 15.00 -18.87
N ALA A 95 -5.84 15.05 -18.80
CA ALA A 95 -6.70 15.19 -19.98
C ALA A 95 -6.50 16.55 -20.67
N ALA A 96 -6.05 17.58 -19.93
CA ALA A 96 -5.72 18.90 -20.46
C ALA A 96 -4.34 18.98 -21.13
N LEU A 97 -3.50 17.94 -21.06
CA LEU A 97 -2.17 17.93 -21.68
C LEU A 97 -2.24 17.40 -23.12
N GLU A 98 -1.97 18.27 -24.10
CA GLU A 98 -2.02 17.96 -25.54
C GLU A 98 -0.90 17.02 -26.04
N ASN A 99 -0.05 16.46 -25.17
CA ASN A 99 1.10 15.64 -25.56
C ASN A 99 1.17 14.28 -24.85
N VAL A 100 0.23 13.41 -25.22
CA VAL A 100 0.05 12.04 -24.71
C VAL A 100 1.36 11.21 -24.68
N PRO A 101 2.28 11.27 -25.68
CA PRO A 101 3.53 10.51 -25.65
C PRO A 101 4.56 10.93 -24.58
N ALA A 102 4.53 12.18 -24.11
CA ALA A 102 5.46 12.68 -23.09
C ALA A 102 5.11 12.20 -21.67
N LEU A 103 3.89 11.69 -21.49
CA LEU A 103 3.33 11.23 -20.22
C LEU A 103 3.74 9.79 -19.86
N PHE A 104 4.23 9.01 -20.84
CA PHE A 104 4.62 7.63 -20.62
C PHE A 104 6.14 7.50 -20.55
N LYS A 105 6.64 6.93 -19.46
CA LYS A 105 8.06 6.59 -19.34
C LYS A 105 8.43 5.56 -20.42
N LYS A 106 9.44 5.87 -21.23
CA LYS A 106 9.94 5.01 -22.31
C LYS A 106 10.64 3.72 -21.83
N LYS A 107 10.90 3.57 -20.53
CA LYS A 107 11.71 2.47 -19.98
C LYS A 107 10.95 1.72 -18.88
N ALA A 108 10.75 0.43 -19.07
CA ALA A 108 10.20 -0.46 -18.06
C ALA A 108 11.09 -0.49 -16.80
N PRO A 109 10.50 -0.67 -15.60
CA PRO A 109 11.26 -0.89 -14.38
C PRO A 109 12.27 -2.04 -14.54
N THR A 110 13.42 -1.92 -13.89
CA THR A 110 14.32 -3.07 -13.75
C THR A 110 13.64 -4.16 -12.94
N ALA A 111 13.85 -5.43 -13.32
CA ALA A 111 13.30 -6.56 -12.59
C ALA A 111 13.67 -6.49 -11.09
N PRO A 112 12.71 -6.76 -10.19
CA PRO A 112 12.96 -6.76 -8.75
C PRO A 112 14.05 -7.77 -8.35
N THR A 113 14.88 -7.43 -7.37
CA THR A 113 15.91 -8.34 -6.82
C THR A 113 15.83 -8.35 -5.29
N ALA A 114 16.23 -9.44 -4.65
CA ALA A 114 16.17 -9.54 -3.17
C ALA A 114 16.94 -8.42 -2.45
N ALA A 115 18.01 -7.90 -3.06
CA ALA A 115 18.83 -6.82 -2.50
C ALA A 115 18.18 -5.42 -2.62
N ARG A 116 17.14 -5.27 -3.46
CA ARG A 116 16.44 -4.01 -3.72
C ARG A 116 14.93 -4.14 -3.53
N SER A 117 14.51 -5.11 -2.73
CA SER A 117 13.10 -5.39 -2.49
C SER A 117 12.83 -5.53 -1.00
N VAL A 118 11.76 -4.88 -0.56
CA VAL A 118 11.20 -5.05 0.79
C VAL A 118 9.73 -5.39 0.66
N PHE A 119 9.26 -6.32 1.47
CA PHE A 119 7.86 -6.67 1.60
C PHE A 119 7.32 -6.02 2.87
N VAL A 120 6.18 -5.37 2.76
CA VAL A 120 5.46 -4.80 3.91
C VAL A 120 4.04 -5.32 3.85
N SER A 121 3.64 -6.12 4.83
CA SER A 121 2.31 -6.71 4.86
C SER A 121 1.67 -6.52 6.23
N LEU A 122 0.40 -6.13 6.25
CA LEU A 122 -0.44 -6.25 7.43
C LEU A 122 -1.32 -7.49 7.22
N ARG A 123 -1.21 -8.47 8.11
CA ARG A 123 -2.01 -9.69 8.06
C ARG A 123 -2.89 -9.81 9.28
N ARG A 124 -4.11 -10.30 9.10
CA ARG A 124 -4.97 -10.75 10.19
C ARG A 124 -4.53 -12.15 10.64
N LEU A 125 -4.60 -12.43 11.93
CA LEU A 125 -4.22 -13.70 12.56
C LEU A 125 -5.39 -14.70 12.63
N GLU A 126 -6.62 -14.24 12.37
CA GLU A 126 -7.86 -15.01 12.42
C GLU A 126 -8.60 -14.98 11.06
N PRO A 127 -9.36 -16.03 10.70
CA PRO A 127 -9.95 -16.21 9.37
C PRO A 127 -11.37 -15.65 9.20
N ASP A 128 -11.59 -14.34 9.43
CA ASP A 128 -12.87 -13.71 9.04
C ASP A 128 -12.66 -12.58 8.02
N GLY A 129 -13.63 -12.41 7.11
CA GLY A 129 -13.63 -11.41 6.05
C GLY A 129 -13.78 -10.01 6.63
N THR A 130 -13.06 -9.04 6.08
CA THR A 130 -13.10 -7.64 6.53
C THR A 130 -12.72 -6.71 5.39
N ARG A 131 -13.36 -5.54 5.33
CA ARG A 131 -12.87 -4.41 4.54
C ARG A 131 -11.73 -3.77 5.30
N TYR A 132 -10.54 -3.68 4.70
CA TYR A 132 -9.42 -2.99 5.30
C TYR A 132 -8.71 -2.12 4.27
N PHE A 133 -8.17 -1.01 4.73
CA PHE A 133 -7.18 -0.23 4.02
C PHE A 133 -6.01 0.06 4.96
N ILE A 134 -4.86 0.30 4.38
CA ILE A 134 -3.61 0.58 5.07
C ILE A 134 -3.06 1.83 4.41
N THR A 135 -2.72 2.83 5.20
CA THR A 135 -2.03 4.02 4.72
C THR A 135 -0.64 4.05 5.32
N VAL A 136 0.40 4.05 4.47
CA VAL A 136 1.78 4.27 4.88
C VAL A 136 2.14 5.71 4.51
N ARG A 137 2.59 6.52 5.48
CA ARG A 137 2.88 7.94 5.28
C ARG A 137 4.38 8.23 5.37
N ASN A 138 4.80 9.31 4.70
CA ASN A 138 6.13 9.91 4.82
C ASN A 138 7.31 8.94 4.68
N PHE A 139 7.23 7.95 3.78
CA PHE A 139 8.29 6.97 3.60
C PHE A 139 9.18 7.30 2.40
N PHE A 140 10.48 6.98 2.52
CA PHE A 140 11.44 7.14 1.44
C PHE A 140 11.47 5.90 0.55
N VAL A 141 11.40 6.09 -0.76
CA VAL A 141 11.54 5.03 -1.76
C VAL A 141 12.88 5.23 -2.46
N PRO A 142 13.88 4.37 -2.20
CA PRO A 142 15.17 4.49 -2.86
C PRO A 142 15.05 4.24 -4.37
N ARG A 143 16.00 4.81 -5.13
CA ARG A 143 16.08 4.58 -6.57
C ARG A 143 16.27 3.09 -6.89
N PHE A 144 15.45 2.59 -7.80
CA PHE A 144 15.36 1.21 -8.26
C PHE A 144 14.99 0.18 -7.17
N PHE A 145 14.35 0.64 -6.09
CA PHE A 145 13.78 -0.25 -5.08
C PHE A 145 12.32 -0.55 -5.38
N SER A 146 11.90 -1.76 -5.00
CA SER A 146 10.51 -2.21 -5.05
C SER A 146 10.00 -2.51 -3.64
N PHE A 147 8.90 -1.87 -3.27
CA PHE A 147 8.16 -2.22 -2.06
C PHE A 147 6.93 -3.02 -2.47
N PHE A 148 6.78 -4.21 -1.91
CA PHE A 148 5.66 -5.08 -2.19
C PHE A 148 4.70 -5.10 -1.00
N PHE A 149 3.44 -4.80 -1.27
CA PHE A 149 2.36 -4.75 -0.29
C PHE A 149 1.30 -5.80 -0.67
N PRO A 150 1.51 -7.06 -0.27
CA PRO A 150 0.54 -8.12 -0.50
C PRO A 150 -0.67 -7.93 0.41
N LEU A 151 -1.85 -8.17 -0.13
CA LEU A 151 -3.09 -8.28 0.63
C LEU A 151 -3.55 -9.74 0.71
N PRO A 152 -4.31 -10.12 1.74
CA PRO A 152 -5.05 -11.37 1.71
C PRO A 152 -6.01 -11.44 0.50
N PRO A 153 -6.55 -12.62 0.20
CA PRO A 153 -7.49 -12.79 -0.91
C PRO A 153 -8.66 -11.81 -0.81
N VAL A 154 -8.92 -11.06 -1.88
CA VAL A 154 -10.01 -10.09 -1.99
C VAL A 154 -10.69 -10.22 -3.34
N CYS A 155 -11.92 -9.72 -3.46
CA CYS A 155 -12.62 -9.61 -4.74
C CYS A 155 -12.50 -8.20 -5.35
N SER A 156 -12.08 -7.20 -4.57
CA SER A 156 -11.70 -5.89 -5.08
C SER A 156 -10.52 -5.30 -4.30
N THR A 157 -9.69 -4.52 -4.98
CA THR A 157 -8.51 -3.88 -4.43
C THR A 157 -8.27 -2.52 -5.06
N PHE A 158 -7.63 -1.64 -4.32
CA PHE A 158 -7.14 -0.37 -4.81
C PHE A 158 -5.79 -0.02 -4.17
N GLY A 159 -5.02 0.82 -4.85
CA GLY A 159 -3.83 1.48 -4.33
C GLY A 159 -3.76 2.89 -4.88
N VAL A 160 -3.46 3.86 -4.02
CA VAL A 160 -3.23 5.26 -4.35
C VAL A 160 -1.89 5.66 -3.75
N LEU A 161 -0.97 6.07 -4.61
CA LEU A 161 0.36 6.54 -4.26
C LEU A 161 0.45 8.03 -4.53
N THR A 162 0.84 8.79 -3.51
CA THR A 162 1.00 10.25 -3.58
C THR A 162 2.48 10.61 -3.36
N PRO A 163 3.31 10.61 -4.42
CA PRO A 163 4.68 11.08 -4.34
C PRO A 163 4.76 12.53 -3.87
N ARG A 164 5.71 12.83 -2.98
CA ARG A 164 6.09 14.20 -2.60
C ARG A 164 7.30 14.67 -3.39
N SER A 165 8.22 13.77 -3.70
CA SER A 165 9.41 14.03 -4.50
C SER A 165 9.89 12.76 -5.20
N GLY A 166 10.74 12.95 -6.21
CA GLY A 166 11.23 11.85 -7.02
C GLY A 166 10.18 11.40 -8.02
N ASP A 167 10.14 10.09 -8.28
CA ASP A 167 9.36 9.51 -9.36
C ASP A 167 9.06 8.05 -9.01
N GLN A 168 8.00 7.84 -8.25
CA GLN A 168 7.57 6.50 -7.83
C GLN A 168 6.40 6.04 -8.66
N ASP A 169 6.44 4.80 -9.14
CA ASP A 169 5.39 4.17 -9.92
C ASP A 169 4.61 3.18 -9.07
N LEU A 170 3.35 2.95 -9.42
CA LEU A 170 2.48 1.99 -8.75
C LEU A 170 2.07 0.87 -9.72
N PHE A 171 2.35 -0.37 -9.34
CA PHE A 171 1.93 -1.56 -10.07
C PHE A 171 1.05 -2.46 -9.21
N LEU A 172 0.20 -3.24 -9.86
CA LEU A 172 -0.61 -4.27 -9.23
C LEU A 172 -0.30 -5.61 -9.87
N HIS A 173 0.02 -6.60 -9.05
CA HIS A 173 0.23 -7.99 -9.45
C HIS A 173 -0.83 -8.90 -8.84
N LEU A 174 -1.03 -10.07 -9.45
CA LEU A 174 -1.86 -11.14 -8.90
C LEU A 174 -0.99 -12.34 -8.54
N GLY A 175 -1.05 -12.76 -7.28
CA GLY A 175 -0.32 -13.92 -6.78
C GLY A 175 1.19 -13.73 -6.70
N TRP A 176 1.88 -14.76 -6.19
CA TRP A 176 3.33 -14.82 -6.10
C TRP A 176 3.85 -16.18 -6.62
N PRO A 177 4.93 -16.22 -7.42
CA PRO A 177 5.68 -15.09 -7.96
C PRO A 177 4.90 -14.34 -9.06
N PRO A 178 5.06 -13.01 -9.18
CA PRO A 178 4.33 -12.23 -10.17
C PRO A 178 4.86 -12.55 -11.58
N LEU A 179 3.96 -12.92 -12.49
CA LEU A 179 4.26 -13.08 -13.92
C LEU A 179 4.32 -11.75 -14.68
N GLY A 180 4.01 -10.64 -14.00
CA GLY A 180 3.94 -9.28 -14.53
C GLY A 180 2.86 -8.46 -13.83
N PRO A 181 2.81 -7.14 -14.03
CA PRO A 181 1.73 -6.31 -13.50
C PRO A 181 0.45 -6.49 -14.33
N VAL A 182 -0.68 -6.67 -13.67
CA VAL A 182 -2.02 -6.67 -14.30
C VAL A 182 -2.59 -5.26 -14.47
N ARG A 183 -2.12 -4.32 -13.65
CA ARG A 183 -2.37 -2.87 -13.76
C ARG A 183 -1.10 -2.12 -13.40
N ALA A 184 -0.94 -0.93 -13.97
CA ALA A 184 0.17 -0.02 -13.69
C ALA A 184 -0.32 1.42 -13.82
N SER A 185 0.20 2.29 -12.97
CA SER A 185 0.14 3.74 -13.09
C SER A 185 1.57 4.26 -13.02
N VAL A 186 1.99 4.96 -14.07
CA VAL A 186 3.37 5.40 -14.31
C VAL A 186 3.43 6.87 -14.72
N ARG A 187 2.64 7.71 -14.04
CA ARG A 187 2.34 9.09 -14.45
C ARG A 187 3.56 10.03 -14.44
N GLY A 188 4.60 9.67 -13.70
CA GLY A 188 5.86 10.38 -13.68
C GLY A 188 5.90 11.54 -12.68
N GLY A 189 7.09 11.80 -12.13
CA GLY A 189 7.33 12.92 -11.22
C GLY A 189 6.53 12.79 -9.92
N THR A 190 5.83 13.85 -9.55
CA THR A 190 5.03 13.88 -8.31
C THR A 190 3.53 13.65 -8.52
N ALA A 191 3.13 13.16 -9.70
CA ALA A 191 1.73 12.88 -9.98
C ALA A 191 1.22 11.73 -9.11
N VAL A 192 -0.05 11.79 -8.71
CA VAL A 192 -0.69 10.71 -7.95
C VAL A 192 -0.97 9.52 -8.85
N ASP A 193 -0.43 8.36 -8.48
CA ASP A 193 -0.59 7.10 -9.19
C ASP A 193 -1.66 6.24 -8.54
N VAL A 194 -2.57 5.68 -9.36
CA VAL A 194 -3.71 4.91 -8.89
C VAL A 194 -3.86 3.60 -9.67
N VAL A 195 -4.03 2.51 -8.94
CA VAL A 195 -4.41 1.21 -9.51
C VAL A 195 -5.65 0.69 -8.81
N THR A 196 -6.61 0.19 -9.59
CA THR A 196 -7.81 -0.46 -9.07
C THR A 196 -8.07 -1.75 -9.84
N LEU A 197 -8.60 -2.74 -9.15
CA LEU A 197 -9.10 -3.97 -9.76
C LEU A 197 -10.26 -4.49 -8.93
N ALA A 198 -11.40 -4.71 -9.57
CA ALA A 198 -12.55 -5.35 -8.97
C ALA A 198 -13.04 -6.46 -9.89
N VAL A 199 -13.37 -7.60 -9.30
CA VAL A 199 -14.13 -8.67 -9.95
C VAL A 199 -15.46 -8.83 -9.23
N PHE A 200 -16.41 -9.50 -9.88
CA PHE A 200 -17.66 -9.84 -9.21
C PHE A 200 -17.38 -10.73 -8.00
N CYS A 201 -17.81 -10.31 -6.81
CA CYS A 201 -17.51 -11.00 -5.56
C CYS A 201 -18.41 -12.23 -5.40
N THR A 202 -17.81 -13.40 -5.59
CA THR A 202 -18.42 -14.72 -5.38
C THR A 202 -17.49 -15.53 -4.48
N PRO A 203 -17.97 -16.61 -3.84
CA PRO A 203 -17.13 -17.47 -3.01
C PRO A 203 -15.87 -18.00 -3.73
N PHE A 204 -15.88 -18.03 -5.06
CA PHE A 204 -14.81 -18.60 -5.89
C PHE A 204 -13.97 -17.55 -6.64
N THR A 205 -14.23 -16.27 -6.47
CA THR A 205 -13.58 -15.18 -7.22
C THR A 205 -12.77 -14.27 -6.31
N HIS A 206 -11.81 -14.87 -5.61
CA HIS A 206 -10.81 -14.15 -4.82
C HIS A 206 -9.45 -14.21 -5.52
N PHE A 207 -8.68 -13.14 -5.41
CA PHE A 207 -7.29 -13.08 -5.84
C PHE A 207 -6.45 -12.47 -4.72
N GLY A 208 -5.16 -12.84 -4.63
CA GLY A 208 -4.22 -12.20 -3.71
C GLY A 208 -3.46 -11.08 -4.42
N PRO A 209 -3.87 -9.81 -4.28
CA PRO A 209 -3.19 -8.72 -4.96
C PRO A 209 -1.90 -8.36 -4.23
N ILE A 210 -0.93 -7.92 -5.02
CA ILE A 210 0.35 -7.40 -4.50
C ILE A 210 0.57 -6.06 -5.17
N HIS A 211 0.50 -4.99 -4.39
CA HIS A 211 0.85 -3.66 -4.88
C HIS A 211 2.36 -3.51 -4.84
N GLN A 212 2.96 -3.03 -5.92
CA GLN A 212 4.37 -2.70 -5.98
C GLN A 212 4.51 -1.18 -6.11
N VAL A 213 5.15 -0.55 -5.13
CA VAL A 213 5.65 0.82 -5.27
C VAL A 213 7.10 0.73 -5.73
N PHE A 214 7.41 1.32 -6.88
CA PHE A 214 8.74 1.29 -7.47
C PHE A 214 9.34 2.68 -7.56
N GLY A 215 10.53 2.88 -6.98
CA GLY A 215 11.25 4.15 -7.11
C GLY A 215 12.00 4.24 -8.43
N PHE A 216 11.39 4.77 -9.49
CA PHE A 216 12.11 5.03 -10.74
C PHE A 216 13.24 6.05 -10.52
N THR A 217 12.94 7.10 -9.77
CA THR A 217 13.92 7.93 -9.06
C THR A 217 13.70 7.85 -7.56
N GLY A 218 14.77 8.09 -6.78
CA GLY A 218 14.68 8.09 -5.33
C GLY A 218 13.91 9.31 -4.84
N GLY A 219 13.03 9.16 -3.86
CA GLY A 219 12.25 10.27 -3.34
C GLY A 219 11.32 9.88 -2.20
N ILE A 220 10.54 10.84 -1.74
CA ILE A 220 9.65 10.71 -0.59
C ILE A 220 8.22 10.53 -1.08
N CYS A 221 7.50 9.54 -0.56
CA CYS A 221 6.06 9.41 -0.74
C CYS A 221 5.35 10.04 0.47
N SER A 222 4.42 10.96 0.21
CA SER A 222 3.60 11.56 1.28
C SER A 222 2.65 10.52 1.87
N ALA A 223 2.01 9.73 1.02
CA ALA A 223 1.14 8.64 1.41
C ALA A 223 1.12 7.55 0.34
N PHE A 224 0.96 6.30 0.78
CA PHE A 224 0.50 5.19 -0.03
C PHE A 224 -0.66 4.53 0.70
N THR A 225 -1.86 4.64 0.14
CA THR A 225 -3.07 4.04 0.68
C THR A 225 -3.50 2.88 -0.21
N PHE A 226 -3.66 1.70 0.35
CA PHE A 226 -4.10 0.52 -0.37
C PHE A 226 -5.03 -0.32 0.48
N GLY A 227 -5.93 -1.05 -0.16
CA GLY A 227 -6.92 -1.83 0.56
C GLY A 227 -7.74 -2.69 -0.37
N GLY A 228 -8.63 -3.47 0.23
CA GLY A 228 -9.51 -4.35 -0.53
C GLY A 228 -10.73 -4.80 0.25
N MET A 229 -11.65 -5.40 -0.48
CA MET A 229 -12.87 -5.96 0.07
C MET A 229 -12.81 -7.49 -0.03
N ASP A 230 -12.93 -8.12 1.12
CA ASP A 230 -13.33 -9.52 1.24
C ASP A 230 -14.77 -9.55 1.75
N ILE A 231 -15.64 -10.30 1.06
CA ILE A 231 -17.08 -10.43 1.40
C ILE A 231 -17.33 -11.76 2.12
N PHE A 232 -16.36 -12.67 2.18
CA PHE A 232 -16.55 -14.01 2.74
C PHE A 232 -15.59 -14.27 3.90
N GLY A 233 -16.05 -13.96 5.11
CA GLY A 233 -15.74 -14.77 6.28
C GLY A 233 -16.83 -14.68 7.33
#